data_AF-A0A2E8K2C2-F1
#
_entry.id   AF-A0A2E8K2C2-F1
#
_cell.length_a   1.000
_cell.length_b   1.000
_cell.length_c   1.000
_cell.angle_alpha   90.00
_cell.angle_beta   90.00
_cell.angle_gamma   90.00
#
_symmetry.space_group_name_H-M   'P 1'
#
loop_
_entity.id
_entity.type
_entity.pdbx_description
1 polymer ?
#
loop_
_entity_poly.entity_id
_entity_poly.type
_entity_poly.pdbx_seq_one_letter_code
_entity_poly.pdbx_strand_id
1 'polypeptide(L)'
;MSDNSNTWPISRSELVGRYRMPNRNRNILLIGGAVMLVGNIAVFFLISSMLQKTGVDSTIPFWLLSTLSIPFLVLAISLAIWWQMKSRWEAEAPRIWDADGCICPWCKVDVRSEPCEAHGIDASHRDLLVAYYASPMLDNQAESYKRLVDAVPRSPRRTRLFAGHLGWFKRQAETIRDHDADPATRKRATINVFLTWYALLACIVTIVILVVPDGMKYIFASGFAGWMLLMMPLFFIFNPMSIGPAKCKACGQQCHEKDQEICSECGADLRKPGAVTRKEWNKRKAVKAIPILIAIYVLPFMMDFIVGQLPTPARQAIWSTIGAPSGYFANLDPSTMTPPRVEEEANFMLQLARPDGPGIMYNFDRGFIEQSLDLGLLPESYREDAARATVSATIELEETGGDRQVVVVPRIDDSLLGNKGPRLAFGGISIDGGPWSPGAQWTLVHQDLDEWWRANASSRDPRPES
;
A
#
# COMPACT_ATOMS: atom_id res chain seq x y z
N MET A 1 49.79 7.49 -31.72
CA MET A 1 48.99 7.19 -30.52
C MET A 1 49.08 8.42 -29.62
N SER A 2 48.22 9.41 -29.85
CA SER A 2 48.15 10.64 -29.05
C SER A 2 47.26 10.37 -27.85
N ASP A 3 47.82 10.58 -26.67
CA ASP A 3 47.17 10.38 -25.38
C ASP A 3 46.08 11.46 -25.19
N ASN A 4 44.84 11.17 -25.62
CA ASN A 4 43.67 12.03 -25.50
C ASN A 4 43.04 11.97 -24.09
N SER A 5 43.86 11.88 -23.04
CA SER A 5 43.40 11.73 -21.65
C SER A 5 42.66 12.96 -21.06
N ASN A 6 42.37 13.99 -21.87
CA ASN A 6 41.83 15.28 -21.42
C ASN A 6 40.35 15.58 -21.79
N THR A 7 39.59 14.67 -22.42
CA THR A 7 38.21 14.98 -22.84
C THR A 7 37.13 14.58 -21.84
N TRP A 8 37.42 13.71 -20.89
CA TRP A 8 36.44 13.28 -19.90
C TRP A 8 36.39 14.26 -18.72
N PRO A 9 35.20 14.77 -18.33
CA PRO A 9 35.06 15.66 -17.18
C PRO A 9 35.15 14.93 -15.82
N ILE A 10 35.34 13.60 -15.84
CA ILE A 10 35.42 12.72 -14.67
C ILE A 10 36.53 11.70 -14.88
N SER A 11 37.03 11.11 -13.80
CA SER A 11 38.01 10.03 -13.83
C SER A 11 37.38 8.65 -14.10
N ARG A 12 38.20 7.71 -14.57
CA ARG A 12 37.81 6.30 -14.77
C ARG A 12 37.25 5.67 -13.50
N SER A 13 37.90 5.94 -12.37
CA SER A 13 37.49 5.41 -11.06
C SER A 13 36.17 6.01 -10.59
N GLU A 14 35.85 7.26 -10.92
CA GLU A 14 34.54 7.86 -10.65
C GLU A 14 33.43 7.22 -11.49
N LEU A 15 33.66 7.04 -12.80
CA LEU A 15 32.70 6.37 -13.68
C LEU A 15 32.44 4.93 -13.21
N VAL A 16 33.50 4.13 -13.04
CA VAL A 16 33.38 2.73 -12.61
C VAL A 16 32.83 2.65 -11.18
N GLY A 17 33.32 3.51 -10.28
CA GLY A 17 32.90 3.54 -8.87
C GLY A 17 31.43 3.89 -8.67
N ARG A 18 30.83 4.71 -9.56
CA ARG A 18 29.39 5.00 -9.54
C ARG A 18 28.54 3.76 -9.72
N TYR A 19 28.89 2.97 -10.73
CA TYR A 19 28.11 1.80 -11.09
C TYR A 19 28.49 0.58 -10.26
N ARG A 20 29.69 0.59 -9.65
CA ARG A 20 30.13 -0.43 -8.70
C ARG A 20 29.18 -0.54 -7.52
N MET A 21 28.74 -1.76 -7.26
CA MET A 21 27.93 -2.08 -6.08
C MET A 21 28.87 -2.55 -4.95
N PRO A 22 28.90 -1.89 -3.79
CA PRO A 22 29.58 -2.46 -2.63
C PRO A 22 28.89 -3.77 -2.23
N ASN A 23 29.64 -4.87 -2.12
CA ASN A 23 29.12 -6.17 -1.66
C ASN A 23 28.36 -6.06 -0.33
N ARG A 24 28.76 -5.14 0.54
CA ARG A 24 28.08 -4.82 1.80
C ARG A 24 26.64 -4.35 1.60
N ASN A 25 26.39 -3.44 0.64
CA ASN A 25 25.05 -2.94 0.35
C ASN A 25 24.19 -4.02 -0.29
N ARG A 26 24.78 -4.90 -1.10
CA ARG A 26 24.11 -6.09 -1.66
C ARG A 26 23.63 -7.02 -0.56
N ASN A 27 24.49 -7.33 0.41
CA ASN A 27 24.16 -8.22 1.51
C ASN A 27 23.12 -7.61 2.46
N ILE A 28 23.21 -6.31 2.78
CA ILE A 28 22.20 -5.62 3.61
C ILE A 28 20.82 -5.65 2.94
N LEU A 29 20.76 -5.47 1.62
CA LEU A 29 19.50 -5.51 0.86
C LEU A 29 18.92 -6.93 0.77
N LEU A 30 19.76 -7.94 0.54
CA LEU A 30 19.33 -9.35 0.52
C LEU A 30 18.86 -9.80 1.90
N ILE A 31 19.59 -9.43 2.96
CA ILE A 31 19.21 -9.73 4.34
C ILE A 31 17.91 -8.99 4.69
N GLY A 32 17.80 -7.70 4.37
CA GLY A 32 16.58 -6.91 4.62
C GLY A 32 15.37 -7.46 3.85
N GLY A 33 15.55 -7.84 2.58
CA GLY A 33 14.52 -8.48 1.77
C GLY A 33 14.11 -9.86 2.30
N ALA A 34 15.08 -10.69 2.71
CA ALA A 34 14.82 -12.01 3.29
C ALA A 34 14.12 -11.89 4.65
N VAL A 35 14.53 -10.96 5.51
CA VAL A 35 13.88 -10.68 6.80
C VAL A 35 12.44 -10.20 6.58
N MET A 36 12.21 -9.31 5.61
CA MET A 36 10.85 -8.87 5.29
C MET A 36 10.00 -9.98 4.68
N LEU A 37 10.56 -10.85 3.84
CA LEU A 37 9.86 -12.00 3.27
C LEU A 37 9.48 -13.01 4.35
N VAL A 38 10.46 -13.42 5.17
CA VAL A 38 10.25 -14.34 6.30
C VAL A 38 9.28 -13.73 7.31
N GLY A 39 9.38 -12.43 7.58
CA GLY A 39 8.44 -11.70 8.43
C GLY A 39 7.01 -11.73 7.88
N ASN A 40 6.82 -11.49 6.58
CA ASN A 40 5.49 -11.59 5.94
C ASN A 40 4.95 -13.02 5.96
N ILE A 41 5.80 -14.03 5.71
CA ILE A 41 5.41 -15.45 5.81
C ILE A 41 5.08 -15.83 7.26
N ALA A 42 5.82 -15.35 8.24
CA ALA A 42 5.54 -15.59 9.65
C ALA A 42 4.21 -14.94 10.06
N VAL A 43 3.97 -13.69 9.66
CA VAL A 43 2.69 -12.99 9.88
C VAL A 43 1.55 -13.71 9.18
N PHE A 44 1.76 -14.24 7.96
CA PHE A 44 0.78 -15.08 7.26
C PHE A 44 0.39 -16.31 8.07
N PHE A 45 1.37 -17.08 8.52
CA PHE A 45 1.09 -18.29 9.31
C PHE A 45 0.44 -17.94 10.65
N LEU A 46 0.84 -16.83 11.29
CA LEU A 46 0.24 -16.37 12.53
C LEU A 46 -1.22 -15.97 12.34
N ILE A 47 -1.52 -15.13 11.34
CA ILE A 47 -2.87 -14.66 11.02
C ILE A 47 -3.73 -15.81 10.49
N SER A 48 -3.22 -16.66 9.61
CA SER A 48 -3.94 -17.83 9.08
C SER A 48 -4.23 -18.86 10.17
N SER A 49 -3.30 -19.09 11.12
CA SER A 49 -3.53 -19.97 12.26
C SER A 49 -4.54 -19.40 13.24
N MET A 50 -4.52 -18.08 13.46
CA MET A 50 -5.55 -17.39 14.25
C MET A 50 -6.92 -17.45 13.58
N LEU A 51 -6.99 -17.24 12.26
CA LEU A 51 -8.24 -17.20 11.50
C LEU A 51 -8.86 -18.58 11.22
N GLN A 52 -8.03 -19.62 11.07
CA GLN A 52 -8.50 -21.01 10.99
C GLN A 52 -9.23 -21.45 12.27
N LYS A 53 -8.80 -20.94 13.43
CA LYS A 53 -9.47 -21.22 14.70
C LYS A 53 -10.79 -20.46 14.86
N THR A 54 -11.00 -19.40 14.08
CA THR A 54 -12.21 -18.59 14.14
C THR A 54 -13.25 -18.99 13.10
N GLY A 55 -13.00 -19.89 12.15
CA GLY A 55 -14.01 -20.30 11.15
C GLY A 55 -14.31 -19.24 10.08
N VAL A 56 -13.45 -18.22 9.96
CA VAL A 56 -13.58 -17.13 8.97
C VAL A 56 -13.12 -17.63 7.61
N ASP A 57 -13.87 -17.25 6.56
CA ASP A 57 -13.58 -17.61 5.17
C ASP A 57 -12.13 -17.27 4.76
N SER A 58 -11.47 -18.24 4.14
CA SER A 58 -10.03 -18.25 3.83
C SER A 58 -9.57 -17.13 2.89
N THR A 59 -10.54 -16.44 2.27
CA THR A 59 -10.37 -15.29 1.39
C THR A 59 -9.86 -14.04 2.11
N ILE A 60 -10.26 -13.81 3.38
CA ILE A 60 -9.85 -12.64 4.18
C ILE A 60 -8.34 -12.66 4.54
N PRO A 61 -7.76 -13.74 5.11
CA PRO A 61 -6.31 -13.83 5.33
C PRO A 61 -5.52 -13.70 4.03
N PHE A 62 -6.03 -14.24 2.93
CA PHE A 62 -5.39 -14.18 1.62
C PHE A 62 -5.41 -12.76 1.03
N TRP A 63 -6.49 -12.00 1.25
CA TRP A 63 -6.60 -10.60 0.83
C TRP A 63 -5.72 -9.67 1.67
N LEU A 64 -5.69 -9.86 3.00
CA LEU A 64 -4.80 -9.16 3.92
C LEU A 64 -3.33 -9.42 3.56
N LEU A 65 -3.00 -10.67 3.25
CA LEU A 65 -1.68 -11.03 2.73
C LEU A 65 -1.39 -10.30 1.41
N SER A 66 -2.33 -10.33 0.47
CA SER A 66 -2.15 -9.71 -0.84
C SER A 66 -1.94 -8.20 -0.71
N THR A 67 -2.75 -7.50 0.08
CA THR A 67 -2.64 -6.06 0.30
C THR A 67 -1.38 -5.66 1.07
N LEU A 68 -0.98 -6.42 2.10
CA LEU A 68 0.27 -6.17 2.81
C LEU A 68 1.50 -6.50 1.95
N SER A 69 1.41 -7.52 1.10
CA SER A 69 2.52 -7.99 0.27
C SER A 69 2.73 -7.15 -0.99
N ILE A 70 1.69 -6.54 -1.57
CA ILE A 70 1.80 -5.73 -2.80
C ILE A 70 2.85 -4.60 -2.67
N PRO A 71 2.85 -3.77 -1.61
CA PRO A 71 3.90 -2.74 -1.43
C PRO A 71 5.31 -3.34 -1.37
N PHE A 72 5.49 -4.46 -0.68
CA PHE A 72 6.78 -5.15 -0.59
C PHE A 72 7.20 -5.78 -1.91
N LEU A 73 6.25 -6.34 -2.67
CA LEU A 73 6.47 -6.90 -3.99
C LEU A 73 6.87 -5.79 -4.98
N VAL A 74 6.16 -4.65 -4.97
CA VAL A 74 6.51 -3.48 -5.78
C VAL A 74 7.89 -2.95 -5.40
N LEU A 75 8.21 -2.87 -4.10
CA LEU A 75 9.53 -2.46 -3.64
C LEU A 75 10.62 -3.44 -4.09
N ALA A 76 10.39 -4.75 -3.93
CA ALA A 76 11.32 -5.81 -4.30
C ALA A 76 11.54 -5.87 -5.81
N ILE A 77 10.48 -5.77 -6.62
CA ILE A 77 10.57 -5.69 -8.08
C ILE A 77 11.28 -4.40 -8.50
N SER A 78 10.98 -3.26 -7.88
CA SER A 78 11.66 -1.99 -8.16
C SER A 78 13.15 -2.06 -7.83
N LEU A 79 13.50 -2.69 -6.70
CA LEU A 79 14.87 -2.95 -6.29
C LEU A 79 15.57 -3.94 -7.22
N ALA A 80 14.88 -4.99 -7.66
CA ALA A 80 15.40 -5.98 -8.61
C ALA A 80 15.64 -5.37 -9.99
N ILE A 81 14.70 -4.58 -10.51
CA ILE A 81 14.85 -3.81 -11.75
C ILE A 81 16.01 -2.82 -11.60
N TRP A 82 16.06 -2.06 -10.49
CA TRP A 82 17.16 -1.14 -10.22
C TRP A 82 18.51 -1.87 -10.14
N TRP A 83 18.55 -3.05 -9.53
CA TRP A 83 19.75 -3.88 -9.43
C TRP A 83 20.16 -4.45 -10.79
N GLN A 84 19.21 -4.95 -11.57
CA GLN A 84 19.46 -5.44 -12.93
C GLN A 84 19.97 -4.32 -13.84
N MET A 85 19.38 -3.13 -13.73
CA MET A 85 19.89 -1.96 -14.43
C MET A 85 21.32 -1.63 -13.97
N LYS A 86 21.57 -1.55 -12.65
CA LYS A 86 22.87 -1.13 -12.12
C LYS A 86 23.98 -2.14 -12.39
N SER A 87 23.72 -3.45 -12.29
CA SER A 87 24.69 -4.51 -12.62
C SER A 87 25.07 -4.51 -14.11
N ARG A 88 24.10 -4.29 -15.01
CA ARG A 88 24.38 -4.08 -16.43
C ARG A 88 25.32 -2.89 -16.64
N TRP A 89 25.09 -1.79 -15.93
CA TRP A 89 25.97 -0.62 -16.00
C TRP A 89 27.34 -0.83 -15.34
N GLU A 90 27.45 -1.70 -14.34
CA GLU A 90 28.72 -2.07 -13.70
C GLU A 90 29.65 -2.82 -14.68
N ALA A 91 29.09 -3.73 -15.47
CA ALA A 91 29.84 -4.42 -16.53
C ALA A 91 30.18 -3.48 -17.71
N GLU A 92 29.30 -2.53 -18.00
CA GLU A 92 29.42 -1.66 -19.17
C GLU A 92 30.33 -0.44 -18.93
N ALA A 93 30.47 0.03 -17.69
CA ALA A 93 31.23 1.24 -17.36
C ALA A 93 32.72 1.18 -17.75
N PRO A 94 33.46 0.08 -17.53
CA PRO A 94 34.81 -0.06 -18.05
C PRO A 94 34.85 0.00 -19.59
N ARG A 95 33.91 -0.67 -20.26
CA ARG A 95 33.83 -0.71 -21.72
C ARG A 95 33.54 0.66 -22.31
N ILE A 96 32.66 1.44 -21.69
CA ILE A 96 32.36 2.83 -22.07
C ILE A 96 33.62 3.69 -21.97
N TRP A 97 34.39 3.53 -20.90
CA TRP A 97 35.65 4.26 -20.74
C TRP A 97 36.69 3.86 -21.80
N ASP A 98 36.87 2.57 -22.00
CA ASP A 98 37.87 2.02 -22.93
C ASP A 98 37.50 2.29 -24.41
N ALA A 99 36.20 2.45 -24.70
CA ALA A 99 35.67 2.91 -25.98
C ALA A 99 35.56 4.44 -26.09
N ASP A 100 36.12 5.18 -25.12
CA ASP A 100 36.16 6.65 -25.11
C ASP A 100 34.78 7.32 -25.24
N GLY A 101 33.76 6.66 -24.69
CA GLY A 101 32.38 7.18 -24.62
C GLY A 101 31.57 6.89 -25.87
N CYS A 102 32.19 6.36 -26.93
CA CYS A 102 31.55 6.02 -28.20
C CYS A 102 30.78 4.68 -28.13
N ILE A 103 29.94 4.52 -27.11
CA ILE A 103 28.99 3.40 -27.01
C ILE A 103 27.58 3.96 -27.11
N CYS A 104 26.72 3.32 -27.89
CA CYS A 104 25.31 3.69 -27.92
C CYS A 104 24.65 3.36 -26.56
N PRO A 105 24.00 4.31 -25.86
CA PRO A 105 23.41 4.07 -24.53
C PRO A 105 22.30 3.03 -24.53
N TRP A 106 21.62 2.88 -25.66
CA TRP A 106 20.46 2.00 -25.84
C TRP A 106 20.85 0.61 -26.38
N CYS A 107 21.54 0.55 -27.53
CA CYS A 107 21.96 -0.71 -28.16
C CYS A 107 23.25 -1.32 -27.59
N LYS A 108 24.06 -0.55 -26.84
CA LYS A 108 25.36 -0.99 -26.32
C LYS A 108 26.33 -1.45 -27.42
N VAL A 109 26.26 -0.84 -28.60
CA VAL A 109 27.18 -1.08 -29.72
C VAL A 109 28.26 0.00 -29.69
N ASP A 110 29.50 -0.39 -29.95
CA ASP A 110 30.63 0.54 -30.14
C ASP A 110 30.46 1.23 -31.50
N VAL A 111 30.36 2.56 -31.50
CA VAL A 111 30.07 3.36 -32.69
C VAL A 111 31.30 4.03 -33.30
N ARG A 112 32.51 3.64 -32.85
CA ARG A 112 33.77 4.18 -33.39
C ARG A 112 34.02 3.76 -34.83
N SER A 113 33.66 2.53 -35.18
CA SER A 113 33.86 1.96 -36.51
C SER A 113 32.64 2.09 -37.40
N GLU A 114 31.44 1.88 -36.86
CA GLU A 114 30.19 1.88 -37.61
C GLU A 114 29.08 2.58 -36.84
N PRO A 115 28.19 3.35 -37.52
CA PRO A 115 27.06 3.99 -36.87
C PRO A 115 26.07 2.93 -36.36
N CYS A 116 25.46 3.20 -35.21
CA CYS A 116 24.37 2.38 -34.69
C CYS A 116 23.12 2.49 -35.58
N GLU A 117 22.79 1.44 -36.32
CA GLU A 117 21.67 1.43 -37.28
C GLU A 117 20.30 1.77 -36.66
N ALA A 118 20.08 1.35 -35.42
CA ALA A 118 18.80 1.53 -34.74
C ALA A 118 18.54 2.98 -34.33
N HIS A 119 19.58 3.69 -33.86
CA HIS A 119 19.43 5.03 -33.28
C HIS A 119 20.08 6.13 -34.13
N GLY A 120 20.97 5.78 -35.07
CA GLY A 120 21.72 6.74 -35.89
C GLY A 120 22.85 7.43 -35.12
N ILE A 121 23.35 6.84 -34.02
CA ILE A 121 24.49 7.36 -33.27
C ILE A 121 25.78 6.93 -33.97
N ASP A 122 26.70 7.86 -34.19
CA ASP A 122 28.02 7.63 -34.75
C ASP A 122 29.14 8.28 -33.90
N ALA A 123 30.40 8.16 -34.33
CA ALA A 123 31.54 8.77 -33.66
C ALA A 123 31.47 10.31 -33.54
N SER A 124 30.70 11.01 -34.39
CA SER A 124 30.53 12.47 -34.29
C SER A 124 29.75 12.89 -33.04
N HIS A 125 28.97 11.98 -32.45
CA HIS A 125 28.20 12.23 -31.23
C HIS A 125 28.99 12.02 -29.95
N ARG A 126 30.29 11.72 -30.04
CA ARG A 126 31.17 11.38 -28.92
C ARG A 126 31.02 12.34 -27.73
N ASP A 127 31.06 13.65 -27.96
CA ASP A 127 31.01 14.63 -26.88
C ASP A 127 29.67 14.62 -26.13
N LEU A 128 28.56 14.38 -26.83
CA LEU A 128 27.23 14.23 -26.23
C LEU A 128 27.11 12.92 -25.44
N LEU A 129 27.74 11.84 -25.92
CA LEU A 129 27.77 10.56 -25.23
C LEU A 129 28.61 10.64 -23.95
N VAL A 130 29.80 11.24 -24.02
CA VAL A 130 30.66 11.49 -22.85
C VAL A 130 29.92 12.35 -21.82
N ALA A 131 29.26 13.43 -22.25
CA ALA A 131 28.43 14.25 -21.37
C ALA A 131 27.28 13.45 -20.73
N TYR A 132 26.61 12.60 -21.49
CA TYR A 132 25.55 11.72 -20.98
C TYR A 132 26.06 10.72 -19.94
N TYR A 133 27.18 10.03 -20.21
CA TYR A 133 27.75 9.05 -19.30
C TYR A 133 28.35 9.66 -18.05
N ALA A 134 28.93 10.86 -18.16
CA ALA A 134 29.42 11.58 -17.00
C ALA A 134 28.28 12.20 -16.16
N SER A 135 27.13 12.51 -16.78
CA SER A 135 26.04 13.26 -16.14
C SER A 135 25.54 12.77 -14.76
N PRO A 136 25.56 11.46 -14.42
CA PRO A 136 25.18 11.01 -13.08
C PRO A 136 26.20 11.37 -11.99
N MET A 137 27.46 11.62 -12.36
CA MET A 137 28.48 12.19 -11.46
C MET A 137 28.36 13.71 -11.36
N LEU A 138 27.78 14.32 -12.39
CA LEU A 138 27.74 15.77 -12.53
C LEU A 138 26.40 16.41 -12.14
N ASP A 139 25.46 15.61 -11.63
CA ASP A 139 24.11 16.04 -11.20
C ASP A 139 23.29 16.75 -12.30
N ASN A 140 23.67 16.66 -13.58
CA ASN A 140 23.02 17.29 -14.74
C ASN A 140 22.31 16.27 -15.68
N GLN A 141 21.96 15.10 -15.15
CA GLN A 141 21.46 13.95 -15.92
C GLN A 141 20.27 14.25 -16.84
N ALA A 142 19.35 15.12 -16.40
CA ALA A 142 18.17 15.47 -17.19
C ALA A 142 18.51 16.30 -18.44
N GLU A 143 19.45 17.24 -18.31
CA GLU A 143 19.87 18.13 -19.38
C GLU A 143 20.74 17.40 -20.41
N SER A 144 21.72 16.63 -19.95
CA SER A 144 22.60 15.83 -20.81
C SER A 144 21.83 14.76 -21.58
N TYR A 145 20.84 14.11 -20.95
CA TYR A 145 19.94 13.19 -21.65
C TYR A 145 19.08 13.90 -22.71
N LYS A 146 18.55 15.08 -22.41
CA LYS A 146 17.75 15.86 -23.37
C LYS A 146 18.59 16.24 -24.59
N ARG A 147 19.78 16.81 -24.40
CA ARG A 147 20.69 17.18 -25.49
C ARG A 147 21.04 15.99 -26.39
N LEU A 148 21.31 14.82 -25.80
CA LEU A 148 21.59 13.62 -26.56
C LEU A 148 20.35 13.15 -27.36
N VAL A 149 19.17 13.14 -26.74
CA VAL A 149 17.92 12.73 -27.40
C VAL A 149 17.53 13.67 -28.55
N ASP A 150 17.75 14.98 -28.38
CA ASP A 150 17.42 16.00 -29.39
C ASP A 150 18.40 15.96 -30.58
N ALA A 151 19.64 15.54 -30.36
CA ALA A 151 20.67 15.44 -31.40
C ALA A 151 20.62 14.14 -32.20
N VAL A 152 20.06 13.06 -31.65
CA VAL A 152 20.11 11.72 -32.26
C VAL A 152 18.95 11.51 -33.25
N PRO A 153 19.21 11.00 -34.49
CA PRO A 153 18.20 10.89 -35.55
C PRO A 153 16.98 10.02 -35.21
N ARG A 154 17.20 8.92 -34.47
CA ARG A 154 16.15 7.96 -34.09
C ARG A 154 16.17 7.75 -32.60
N SER A 155 15.75 8.75 -31.84
CA SER A 155 15.70 8.65 -30.39
C SER A 155 14.60 7.70 -29.91
N PRO A 156 14.81 6.96 -28.81
CA PRO A 156 13.79 6.07 -28.27
C PRO A 156 12.59 6.89 -27.81
N ARG A 157 11.40 6.55 -28.33
CA ARG A 157 10.14 7.19 -27.93
C ARG A 157 9.87 6.93 -26.46
N ARG A 158 10.11 7.93 -25.62
CA ARG A 158 9.65 7.89 -24.23
C ARG A 158 8.12 8.00 -24.24
N THR A 159 7.43 7.11 -23.53
CA THR A 159 5.99 7.24 -23.28
C THR A 159 5.73 8.57 -22.58
N ARG A 160 5.16 9.55 -23.30
CA ARG A 160 4.99 10.95 -22.85
C ARG A 160 4.23 11.07 -21.53
N LEU A 161 3.30 10.15 -21.27
CA LEU A 161 2.43 10.16 -20.08
C LEU A 161 3.21 10.01 -18.76
N PHE A 162 4.12 9.03 -18.68
CA PHE A 162 4.93 8.82 -17.48
C PHE A 162 6.01 9.89 -17.28
N ALA A 163 6.56 10.45 -18.36
CA ALA A 163 7.54 11.53 -18.25
C ALA A 163 6.90 12.87 -17.81
N GLY A 164 5.66 13.13 -18.24
CA GLY A 164 4.93 14.37 -17.95
C GLY A 164 4.53 14.50 -16.48
N HIS A 165 3.76 13.54 -15.96
CA HIS A 165 3.26 13.60 -14.58
C HIS A 165 4.37 13.41 -13.55
N LEU A 166 5.24 12.41 -13.72
CA LEU A 166 6.36 12.17 -12.81
C LEU A 166 7.36 13.33 -12.85
N GLY A 167 7.56 13.93 -14.03
CA GLY A 167 8.37 15.15 -14.20
C GLY A 167 7.73 16.41 -13.61
N TRP A 168 6.40 16.51 -13.56
CA TRP A 168 5.70 17.57 -12.84
C TRP A 168 5.86 17.41 -11.33
N PHE A 169 5.59 16.21 -10.77
CA PHE A 169 5.78 15.93 -9.34
C PHE A 169 7.23 16.17 -8.90
N LYS A 170 8.21 15.75 -9.72
CA LYS A 170 9.63 15.99 -9.45
C LYS A 170 9.95 17.48 -9.38
N ARG A 171 9.46 18.29 -10.33
CA ARG A 171 9.65 19.74 -10.34
C ARG A 171 9.03 20.40 -9.10
N GLN A 172 7.79 20.03 -8.75
CA GLN A 172 7.16 20.55 -7.52
C GLN A 172 7.97 20.17 -6.27
N ALA A 173 8.45 18.92 -6.18
CA ALA A 173 9.27 18.47 -5.06
C ALA A 173 10.61 19.23 -4.96
N GLU A 174 11.25 19.52 -6.09
CA GLU A 174 12.45 20.37 -6.14
C GLU A 174 12.15 21.79 -5.66
N THR A 175 11.06 22.41 -6.13
CA THR A 175 10.62 23.75 -5.68
C THR A 175 10.30 23.80 -4.18
N ILE A 176 9.66 22.78 -3.63
CA ILE A 176 9.34 22.69 -2.18
C ILE A 176 10.63 22.60 -1.33
N ARG A 177 11.67 21.98 -1.87
CA ARG A 177 12.94 21.71 -1.18
C ARG A 177 14.00 22.78 -1.36
N ASP A 178 13.84 23.66 -2.35
CA ASP A 178 14.74 24.77 -2.64
C ASP A 178 14.65 25.86 -1.56
N HIS A 179 15.75 26.08 -0.85
CA HIS A 179 15.85 27.13 0.16
C HIS A 179 15.84 28.53 -0.46
N ASP A 180 16.27 28.66 -1.71
CA ASP A 180 16.36 29.94 -2.42
C ASP A 180 15.03 30.30 -3.11
N ALA A 181 14.05 29.38 -3.11
CA ALA A 181 12.72 29.66 -3.61
C ALA A 181 11.92 30.51 -2.62
N ASP A 182 11.21 31.51 -3.16
CA ASP A 182 10.32 32.38 -2.40
C ASP A 182 9.29 31.57 -1.57
N PRO A 183 9.03 31.93 -0.30
CA PRO A 183 8.10 31.22 0.57
C PRO A 183 6.70 31.03 -0.01
N ALA A 184 6.17 32.00 -0.76
CA ALA A 184 4.85 31.88 -1.38
C ALA A 184 4.87 30.87 -2.54
N THR A 185 5.95 30.83 -3.30
CA THR A 185 6.17 29.83 -4.37
C THR A 185 6.25 28.41 -3.80
N ARG A 186 7.00 28.23 -2.70
CA ARG A 186 7.05 26.95 -1.96
C ARG A 186 5.70 26.53 -1.41
N LYS A 187 4.95 27.47 -0.84
CA LYS A 187 3.60 27.21 -0.30
C LYS A 187 2.64 26.78 -1.42
N ARG A 188 2.64 27.48 -2.57
CA ARG A 188 1.82 27.12 -3.73
C ARG A 188 2.18 25.75 -4.29
N ALA A 189 3.47 25.43 -4.42
CA ALA A 189 3.92 24.11 -4.86
C ALA A 189 3.45 23.00 -3.90
N THR A 190 3.53 23.24 -2.59
CA THR A 190 3.06 22.32 -1.55
C THR A 190 1.55 22.08 -1.68
N ILE A 191 0.75 23.15 -1.79
CA ILE A 191 -0.71 23.07 -1.95
C ILE A 191 -1.09 22.29 -3.22
N ASN A 192 -0.42 22.55 -4.35
CA ASN A 192 -0.71 21.86 -5.61
C ASN A 192 -0.44 20.35 -5.52
N VAL A 193 0.65 19.94 -4.87
CA VAL A 193 0.95 18.52 -4.64
C VAL A 193 -0.14 17.87 -3.76
N PHE A 194 -0.56 18.55 -2.68
CA PHE A 194 -1.64 18.06 -1.83
C PHE A 194 -2.96 17.93 -2.59
N LEU A 195 -3.41 18.97 -3.29
CA LEU A 195 -4.68 18.94 -4.03
C LEU A 195 -4.70 17.84 -5.08
N THR A 196 -3.61 17.69 -5.84
CA THR A 196 -3.50 16.65 -6.87
C THR A 196 -3.55 15.26 -6.24
N TRP A 197 -2.91 15.07 -5.08
CA TRP A 197 -2.93 13.81 -4.36
C TRP A 197 -4.30 13.49 -3.77
N TYR A 198 -4.93 14.46 -3.10
CA TYR A 198 -6.29 14.30 -2.56
C TYR A 198 -7.31 14.02 -3.66
N ALA A 199 -7.19 14.64 -4.83
CA ALA A 199 -8.03 14.34 -5.97
C ALA A 199 -7.84 12.89 -6.45
N LEU A 200 -6.59 12.42 -6.55
CA LEU A 200 -6.27 11.02 -6.88
C LEU A 200 -6.84 10.06 -5.83
N LEU A 201 -6.66 10.38 -4.55
CA LEU A 201 -7.18 9.58 -3.44
C LEU A 201 -8.70 9.52 -3.45
N ALA A 202 -9.37 10.66 -3.67
CA ALA A 202 -10.81 10.73 -3.80
C ALA A 202 -11.28 9.88 -4.98
N CYS A 203 -10.64 9.93 -6.14
CA CYS A 203 -10.97 9.05 -7.26
C CYS A 203 -10.81 7.57 -6.91
N ILE A 204 -9.72 7.17 -6.24
CA ILE A 204 -9.51 5.78 -5.80
C ILE A 204 -10.61 5.36 -4.83
N VAL A 205 -10.90 6.16 -3.82
CA VAL A 205 -11.95 5.90 -2.82
C VAL A 205 -13.31 5.80 -3.51
N THR A 206 -13.65 6.72 -4.41
CA THR A 206 -14.90 6.68 -5.18
C THR A 206 -15.01 5.43 -6.04
N ILE A 207 -13.94 5.01 -6.72
CA ILE A 207 -13.93 3.77 -7.50
C ILE A 207 -14.16 2.57 -6.59
N VAL A 208 -13.50 2.50 -5.43
CA VAL A 208 -13.70 1.41 -4.47
C VAL A 208 -15.13 1.38 -3.95
N ILE A 209 -15.72 2.53 -3.60
CA ILE A 209 -17.13 2.62 -3.16
C ILE A 209 -18.09 2.15 -4.26
N LEU A 210 -17.85 2.54 -5.51
CA LEU A 210 -18.78 2.28 -6.61
C LEU A 210 -18.65 0.88 -7.22
N VAL A 211 -17.48 0.26 -7.12
CA VAL A 211 -17.17 -1.00 -7.83
C VAL A 211 -17.09 -2.19 -6.87
N VAL A 212 -16.77 -1.97 -5.59
CA VAL A 212 -16.59 -3.03 -4.60
C VAL A 212 -17.76 -3.01 -3.61
N PRO A 213 -18.62 -4.04 -3.60
CA PRO A 213 -19.61 -4.23 -2.53
C PRO A 213 -18.90 -4.21 -1.18
N ASP A 214 -19.42 -3.47 -0.20
CA ASP A 214 -18.77 -3.25 1.11
C ASP A 214 -17.37 -2.61 1.05
N GLY A 215 -16.98 -1.96 -0.05
CA GLY A 215 -15.64 -1.37 -0.26
C GLY A 215 -15.18 -0.42 0.85
N MET A 216 -16.10 0.28 1.51
CA MET A 216 -15.79 1.12 2.68
C MET A 216 -15.37 0.30 3.90
N LYS A 217 -16.02 -0.84 4.18
CA LYS A 217 -15.60 -1.76 5.24
C LYS A 217 -14.18 -2.23 4.97
N TYR A 218 -13.80 -2.50 3.72
CA TYR A 218 -12.44 -2.91 3.37
C TYR A 218 -11.38 -1.80 3.52
N ILE A 219 -11.70 -0.56 3.16
CA ILE A 219 -10.76 0.57 3.35
C ILE A 219 -10.48 0.79 4.84
N PHE A 220 -11.51 0.69 5.70
CA PHE A 220 -11.35 0.85 7.14
C PHE A 220 -10.80 -0.39 7.85
N ALA A 221 -11.22 -1.59 7.46
CA ALA A 221 -10.72 -2.86 8.00
C ALA A 221 -9.27 -3.13 7.60
N SER A 222 -8.85 -2.71 6.41
CA SER A 222 -7.45 -2.84 5.98
C SER A 222 -6.51 -1.87 6.69
N GLY A 223 -7.04 -0.93 7.51
CA GLY A 223 -6.32 0.04 8.32
C GLY A 223 -5.05 0.56 7.65
N PHE A 224 -3.96 -0.16 7.86
CA PHE A 224 -2.70 -0.04 7.14
C PHE A 224 -2.75 0.32 5.64
N ALA A 225 -3.54 -0.38 4.80
CA ALA A 225 -3.49 -0.19 3.34
C ALA A 225 -4.19 1.12 2.89
N GLY A 226 -5.34 1.44 3.48
CA GLY A 226 -6.00 2.74 3.29
C GLY A 226 -5.18 3.91 3.82
N TRP A 227 -4.48 3.72 4.94
CA TRP A 227 -3.62 4.75 5.54
C TRP A 227 -2.30 4.96 4.77
N MET A 228 -1.70 3.92 4.18
CA MET A 228 -0.50 4.05 3.34
C MET A 228 -0.73 4.96 2.12
N LEU A 229 -1.95 4.99 1.57
CA LEU A 229 -2.34 5.91 0.50
C LEU A 229 -2.34 7.38 0.96
N LEU A 230 -2.63 7.66 2.24
CA LEU A 230 -2.56 9.00 2.82
C LEU A 230 -1.12 9.45 3.14
N MET A 231 -0.17 8.51 3.25
CA MET A 231 1.22 8.80 3.67
C MET A 231 2.14 9.28 2.56
N MET A 232 1.85 8.93 1.31
CA MET A 232 2.78 9.22 0.20
C MET A 232 3.12 10.71 0.02
N PRO A 233 2.21 11.69 0.21
CA PRO A 233 2.52 13.13 0.17
C PRO A 233 3.50 13.57 1.24
N LEU A 234 3.40 12.94 2.42
CA LEU A 234 4.23 13.27 3.58
C LEU A 234 5.69 12.91 3.28
N PHE A 235 5.96 11.82 2.56
CA PHE A 235 7.32 11.50 2.07
C PHE A 235 7.92 12.58 1.15
N PHE A 236 7.11 13.35 0.42
CA PHE A 236 7.62 14.44 -0.42
C PHE A 236 8.06 15.66 0.40
N ILE A 237 7.30 15.98 1.46
CA ILE A 237 7.47 17.17 2.30
C ILE A 237 8.51 16.94 3.41
N PHE A 238 8.44 15.77 4.03
CA PHE A 238 9.32 15.34 5.11
C PHE A 238 10.59 14.66 4.61
N ASN A 239 10.86 14.72 3.31
CA ASN A 239 12.10 14.21 2.76
C ASN A 239 13.30 14.92 3.43
N PRO A 240 14.24 14.18 4.02
CA PRO A 240 15.39 14.76 4.69
C PRO A 240 16.38 15.42 3.71
N MET A 241 16.24 15.22 2.41
CA MET A 241 17.02 15.92 1.39
C MET A 241 16.48 17.35 1.17
N SER A 242 17.29 18.36 1.47
CA SER A 242 17.03 19.75 1.08
C SER A 242 17.94 20.19 -0.07
N ILE A 243 17.51 21.23 -0.78
CA ILE A 243 18.31 21.93 -1.78
C ILE A 243 18.74 23.25 -1.11
N GLY A 244 20.00 23.29 -0.69
CA GLY A 244 20.63 24.43 -0.04
C GLY A 244 21.47 25.26 -1.02
N PRO A 245 22.29 26.18 -0.50
CA PRO A 245 23.20 26.96 -1.32
C PRO A 245 24.21 26.06 -2.03
N ALA A 246 24.71 26.53 -3.17
CA ALA A 246 25.76 25.87 -3.93
C ALA A 246 27.00 25.61 -3.06
N LYS A 247 27.46 24.36 -3.01
CA LYS A 247 28.70 23.96 -2.33
C LYS A 247 29.65 23.33 -3.32
N CYS A 248 30.94 23.62 -3.20
CA CYS A 248 31.97 22.93 -3.95
C CYS A 248 32.00 21.46 -3.51
N LYS A 249 31.92 20.54 -4.47
CA LYS A 249 31.92 19.09 -4.22
C LYS A 249 33.28 18.59 -3.71
N ALA A 250 34.37 19.28 -4.03
CA ALA A 250 35.73 18.90 -3.64
C ALA A 250 36.02 19.20 -2.16
N CYS A 251 35.71 20.41 -1.68
CA CYS A 251 35.99 20.82 -0.30
C CYS A 251 34.75 20.91 0.60
N GLY A 252 33.54 20.80 0.04
CA GLY A 252 32.28 20.90 0.78
C GLY A 252 31.89 22.31 1.22
N GLN A 253 32.72 23.32 0.94
CA GLN A 253 32.47 24.72 1.31
C GLN A 253 31.46 25.40 0.38
N GLN A 254 30.76 26.41 0.91
CA GLN A 254 29.76 27.16 0.16
C GLN A 254 30.42 28.05 -0.91
N CYS A 255 29.88 28.02 -2.13
CA CYS A 255 30.28 28.94 -3.20
C CYS A 255 29.68 30.33 -2.94
N HIS A 256 30.51 31.37 -2.97
CA HIS A 256 30.10 32.72 -2.61
C HIS A 256 29.24 33.40 -3.71
N GLU A 257 29.50 33.10 -4.98
CA GLU A 257 28.77 33.66 -6.12
C GLU A 257 28.23 32.56 -7.05
N LYS A 258 27.08 32.83 -7.69
CA LYS A 258 26.43 31.88 -8.61
C LYS A 258 27.23 31.60 -9.89
N ASP A 259 28.08 32.55 -10.29
CA ASP A 259 28.86 32.50 -11.53
C ASP A 259 30.37 32.36 -11.26
N GLN A 260 30.74 31.99 -10.03
CA GLN A 260 32.13 31.81 -9.65
C GLN A 260 32.74 30.66 -10.45
N GLU A 261 33.84 30.95 -11.13
CA GLU A 261 34.48 29.99 -12.04
C GLU A 261 35.45 29.04 -11.32
N ILE A 262 36.03 29.49 -10.20
CA ILE A 262 37.03 28.75 -9.42
C ILE A 262 36.66 28.86 -7.94
N CYS A 263 36.69 27.75 -7.22
CA CYS A 263 36.41 27.72 -5.79
C CYS A 263 37.48 28.51 -5.02
N SER A 264 37.05 29.53 -4.27
CA SER A 264 37.91 30.38 -3.45
C SER A 264 38.67 29.62 -2.36
N GLU A 265 38.11 28.49 -1.89
CA GLU A 265 38.66 27.72 -0.77
C GLU A 265 39.69 26.66 -1.20
N CYS A 266 39.46 25.97 -2.32
CA CYS A 266 40.27 24.83 -2.73
C CYS A 266 40.85 24.93 -4.15
N GLY A 267 40.58 26.02 -4.87
CA GLY A 267 41.05 26.22 -6.24
C GLY A 267 40.41 25.30 -7.30
N ALA A 268 39.39 24.52 -6.92
CA ALA A 268 38.70 23.65 -7.86
C ALA A 268 37.92 24.45 -8.90
N ASP A 269 38.07 24.10 -10.18
CA ASP A 269 37.31 24.66 -11.28
C ASP A 269 35.81 24.31 -11.16
N LEU A 270 34.99 25.34 -10.95
CA LEU A 270 33.54 25.24 -10.77
C LEU A 270 32.78 25.25 -12.10
N ARG A 271 33.42 25.63 -13.21
CA ARG A 271 32.84 25.52 -14.56
C ARG A 271 32.69 24.06 -14.98
N LYS A 272 33.43 23.15 -14.34
CA LYS A 272 33.28 21.72 -14.56
C LYS A 272 31.87 21.29 -14.14
N PRO A 273 31.11 20.60 -15.02
CA PRO A 273 29.78 20.15 -14.65
C PRO A 273 29.91 19.24 -13.43
N GLY A 274 29.06 19.43 -12.41
CA GLY A 274 29.12 18.64 -11.17
C GLY A 274 30.14 19.04 -10.12
N ALA A 275 30.95 20.08 -10.36
CA ALA A 275 31.84 20.65 -9.36
C ALA A 275 31.08 21.30 -8.20
N VAL A 276 29.78 21.57 -8.40
CA VAL A 276 28.88 22.15 -7.40
C VAL A 276 27.75 21.17 -7.10
N THR A 277 27.42 21.01 -5.81
CA THR A 277 26.20 20.34 -5.35
C THR A 277 25.38 21.29 -4.51
N ARG A 278 24.05 21.22 -4.68
CA ARG A 278 23.07 21.93 -3.83
C ARG A 278 22.32 20.97 -2.89
N LYS A 279 22.45 19.66 -3.10
CA LYS A 279 21.71 18.66 -2.31
C LYS A 279 22.41 18.42 -1.00
N GLU A 280 21.70 18.61 0.10
CA GLU A 280 22.22 18.35 1.44
C GLU A 280 21.24 17.52 2.27
N TRP A 281 21.80 16.66 3.13
CA TRP A 281 21.01 15.92 4.10
C TRP A 281 20.72 16.80 5.31
N ASN A 282 19.48 17.21 5.47
CA ASN A 282 19.04 18.02 6.58
C ASN A 282 18.69 17.14 7.78
N LYS A 283 19.68 16.95 8.67
CA LYS A 283 19.52 16.15 9.90
C LYS A 283 18.36 16.65 10.77
N ARG A 284 18.12 17.96 10.85
CA ARG A 284 17.00 18.53 11.63
C ARG A 284 15.63 18.17 11.04
N LYS A 285 15.50 18.20 9.70
CA LYS A 285 14.28 17.71 9.04
C LYS A 285 14.11 16.22 9.25
N ALA A 286 15.18 15.42 9.14
CA ALA A 286 15.13 13.97 9.39
C ALA A 286 14.63 13.65 10.81
N VAL A 287 15.20 14.31 11.82
CA VAL A 287 14.83 14.11 13.24
C VAL A 287 13.39 14.53 13.52
N LYS A 288 12.83 15.51 12.80
CA LYS A 288 11.41 15.90 12.93
C LYS A 288 10.47 15.01 12.11
N ALA A 289 10.90 14.60 10.92
CA ALA A 289 10.14 13.80 9.97
C ALA A 289 9.88 12.39 10.47
N ILE A 290 10.91 11.73 11.01
CA ILE A 290 10.84 10.34 11.46
C ILE A 290 9.76 10.13 12.54
N PRO A 291 9.73 10.89 13.65
CA PRO A 291 8.69 10.71 14.68
C PRO A 291 7.30 11.09 14.19
N ILE A 292 7.16 12.06 13.27
CA ILE A 292 5.86 12.38 12.66
C ILE A 292 5.39 11.23 11.79
N LEU A 293 6.26 10.69 10.92
CA LEU A 293 5.93 9.52 10.09
C LEU A 293 5.59 8.30 10.94
N ILE A 294 6.33 8.07 12.04
CA ILE A 294 6.02 6.99 13.01
C ILE A 294 4.68 7.25 13.71
N ALA A 295 4.42 8.47 14.19
CA ALA A 295 3.17 8.80 14.88
C ALA A 295 1.95 8.61 13.97
N ILE A 296 2.03 9.05 12.71
CA ILE A 296 0.94 8.87 11.76
C ILE A 296 0.83 7.38 11.37
N TYR A 297 1.95 6.66 11.25
CA TYR A 297 1.96 5.21 10.97
C TYR A 297 1.32 4.39 12.10
N VAL A 298 1.50 4.82 13.35
CA VAL A 298 0.96 4.17 14.56
C VAL A 298 -0.49 4.60 14.83
N LEU A 299 -0.93 5.75 14.31
CA LEU A 299 -2.28 6.30 14.52
C LEU A 299 -3.43 5.32 14.25
N PRO A 300 -3.43 4.49 13.18
CA PRO A 300 -4.49 3.52 12.92
C PRO A 300 -4.54 2.42 13.98
N PHE A 301 -3.37 2.02 14.50
CA PHE A 301 -3.25 1.07 15.61
C PHE A 301 -3.66 1.69 16.95
N MET A 302 -3.68 3.02 17.03
CA MET A 302 -4.14 3.78 18.20
C MET A 302 -5.61 4.19 18.10
N MET A 303 -6.32 3.88 17.00
CA MET A 303 -7.75 4.25 16.88
C MET A 303 -8.59 3.64 18.00
N ASP A 304 -8.34 2.38 18.37
CA ASP A 304 -9.00 1.76 19.52
C ASP A 304 -8.67 2.50 20.83
N PHE A 305 -7.40 2.87 21.03
CA PHE A 305 -7.01 3.69 22.18
C PHE A 305 -7.70 5.06 22.21
N ILE A 306 -7.76 5.76 21.07
CA ILE A 306 -8.33 7.12 20.95
C ILE A 306 -9.85 7.09 21.11
N VAL A 307 -10.54 6.23 20.37
CA VAL A 307 -12.01 6.10 20.45
C VAL A 307 -12.41 5.47 21.79
N GLY A 308 -11.56 4.61 22.37
CA GLY A 308 -11.70 4.07 23.72
C GLY A 308 -11.66 5.10 24.83
N GLN A 309 -11.01 6.26 24.63
CA GLN A 309 -11.06 7.39 25.58
C GLN A 309 -12.38 8.18 25.52
N LEU A 310 -13.20 7.99 24.48
CA LEU A 310 -14.45 8.72 24.35
C LEU A 310 -15.52 8.16 25.30
N PRO A 311 -16.45 9.01 25.78
CA PRO A 311 -17.62 8.54 26.50
C PRO A 311 -18.39 7.48 25.70
N THR A 312 -18.97 6.48 26.37
CA THR A 312 -19.72 5.36 25.75
C THR A 312 -20.63 5.80 24.60
N PRO A 313 -21.45 6.86 24.71
CA PRO A 313 -22.38 7.22 23.63
C PRO A 313 -21.66 7.66 22.35
N ALA A 314 -20.58 8.42 22.47
CA ALA A 314 -19.80 8.89 21.31
C ALA A 314 -19.03 7.74 20.67
N ARG A 315 -18.52 6.84 21.50
CA ARG A 315 -17.81 5.63 21.09
C ARG A 315 -18.73 4.67 20.32
N GLN A 316 -19.92 4.40 20.85
CA GLN A 316 -20.94 3.57 20.18
C GLN A 316 -21.47 4.23 18.89
N ALA A 317 -21.61 5.56 18.84
CA ALA A 317 -22.00 6.27 17.60
C ALA A 317 -20.96 6.09 16.48
N ILE A 318 -19.67 6.10 16.83
CA ILE A 318 -18.59 5.86 15.86
C ILE A 318 -18.62 4.40 15.42
N TRP A 319 -18.60 3.45 16.36
CA TRP A 319 -18.52 2.03 16.03
C TRP A 319 -19.79 1.45 15.41
N SER A 320 -20.97 2.00 15.68
CA SER A 320 -22.19 1.64 14.95
C SER A 320 -22.12 2.00 13.47
N THR A 321 -21.25 2.93 13.09
CA THR A 321 -21.02 3.33 11.70
C THR A 321 -19.91 2.50 11.05
N ILE A 322 -18.79 2.29 11.76
CA ILE A 322 -17.57 1.71 11.18
C ILE A 322 -17.28 0.26 11.60
N GLY A 323 -18.08 -0.31 12.51
CA GLY A 323 -17.82 -1.58 13.18
C GLY A 323 -17.03 -1.41 14.49
N ALA A 324 -17.17 -2.38 15.39
CA ALA A 324 -16.35 -2.46 16.59
C ALA A 324 -14.91 -2.89 16.25
N PRO A 325 -13.90 -2.43 17.00
CA PRO A 325 -12.52 -2.87 16.80
C PRO A 325 -12.36 -4.34 17.17
N SER A 326 -11.33 -4.96 16.58
CA SER A 326 -10.95 -6.34 16.86
C SER A 326 -10.74 -6.57 18.35
N GLY A 327 -11.45 -7.54 18.93
CA GLY A 327 -11.27 -7.97 20.32
C GLY A 327 -12.04 -7.12 21.31
N TYR A 328 -12.84 -6.16 20.85
CA TYR A 328 -13.61 -5.28 21.72
C TYR A 328 -14.49 -6.08 22.68
N PHE A 329 -15.32 -6.99 22.16
CA PHE A 329 -16.25 -7.78 22.98
C PHE A 329 -15.54 -8.91 23.72
N ALA A 330 -14.48 -9.48 23.14
CA ALA A 330 -13.67 -10.50 23.80
C ALA A 330 -12.88 -9.96 25.01
N ASN A 331 -12.56 -8.67 25.03
CA ASN A 331 -11.87 -8.02 26.14
C ASN A 331 -12.82 -7.53 27.25
N LEU A 332 -14.14 -7.56 27.01
CA LEU A 332 -15.13 -7.32 28.06
C LEU A 332 -15.23 -8.56 28.93
N ASP A 333 -15.16 -8.38 30.25
CA ASP A 333 -15.41 -9.42 31.22
C ASP A 333 -16.78 -9.19 31.87
N PRO A 334 -17.84 -9.90 31.43
CA PRO A 334 -19.19 -9.70 31.96
C PRO A 334 -19.27 -9.89 33.47
N SER A 335 -18.39 -10.71 34.06
CA SER A 335 -18.38 -10.98 35.50
C SER A 335 -18.01 -9.74 36.34
N THR A 336 -17.36 -8.76 35.74
CA THR A 336 -16.96 -7.50 36.38
C THR A 336 -17.90 -6.34 36.08
N MET A 337 -18.92 -6.56 35.25
CA MET A 337 -19.82 -5.53 34.74
C MET A 337 -21.16 -5.52 35.48
N THR A 338 -21.83 -4.37 35.51
CA THR A 338 -23.19 -4.28 36.04
C THR A 338 -24.21 -4.80 35.02
N PRO A 339 -25.36 -5.38 35.44
CA PRO A 339 -26.36 -5.89 34.50
C PRO A 339 -26.82 -4.86 33.44
N PRO A 340 -27.10 -3.58 33.78
CA PRO A 340 -27.44 -2.59 32.78
C PRO A 340 -26.33 -2.36 31.75
N ARG A 341 -25.07 -2.45 32.19
CA ARG A 341 -23.93 -2.28 31.30
C ARG A 341 -23.76 -3.46 30.34
N VAL A 342 -24.00 -4.67 30.83
CA VAL A 342 -24.01 -5.88 29.99
C VAL A 342 -25.13 -5.78 28.95
N GLU A 343 -26.30 -5.28 29.36
CA GLU A 343 -27.44 -5.05 28.47
C GLU A 343 -27.12 -4.02 27.37
N GLU A 344 -26.47 -2.90 27.70
CA GLU A 344 -26.03 -1.89 26.72
C GLU A 344 -25.09 -2.49 25.67
N GLU A 345 -24.08 -3.26 26.09
CA GLU A 345 -23.10 -3.85 25.18
C GLU A 345 -23.70 -4.99 24.35
N ALA A 346 -24.62 -5.78 24.93
CA ALA A 346 -25.36 -6.81 24.21
C ALA A 346 -26.25 -6.20 23.12
N ASN A 347 -26.98 -5.12 23.43
CA ASN A 347 -27.78 -4.39 22.45
C ASN A 347 -26.93 -3.78 21.34
N PHE A 348 -25.75 -3.26 21.70
CA PHE A 348 -24.80 -2.75 20.71
C PHE A 348 -24.30 -3.88 19.79
N MET A 349 -23.98 -5.04 20.34
CA MET A 349 -23.60 -6.23 19.57
C MET A 349 -24.71 -6.70 18.61
N LEU A 350 -25.96 -6.75 19.10
CA LEU A 350 -27.14 -7.07 18.29
C LEU A 350 -27.33 -6.06 17.16
N GLN A 351 -27.14 -4.77 17.43
CA GLN A 351 -27.21 -3.70 16.41
C GLN A 351 -26.15 -3.90 15.31
N LEU A 352 -24.91 -4.22 15.70
CA LEU A 352 -23.83 -4.45 14.75
C LEU A 352 -24.06 -5.68 13.88
N ALA A 353 -24.65 -6.73 14.45
CA ALA A 353 -24.87 -8.01 13.80
C ALA A 353 -26.06 -8.06 12.84
N ARG A 354 -26.92 -7.02 12.82
CA ARG A 354 -28.09 -6.97 11.92
C ARG A 354 -27.68 -7.15 10.44
N PRO A 355 -28.60 -7.61 9.58
CA PRO A 355 -28.31 -7.82 8.15
C PRO A 355 -27.69 -6.61 7.45
N ASP A 356 -28.14 -5.39 7.79
CA ASP A 356 -27.67 -4.12 7.23
C ASP A 356 -26.56 -3.45 8.08
N GLY A 357 -26.14 -4.12 9.15
CA GLY A 357 -25.17 -3.60 10.11
C GLY A 357 -23.72 -3.64 9.61
N PRO A 358 -22.78 -3.01 10.35
CA PRO A 358 -21.36 -3.13 10.07
C PRO A 358 -20.85 -4.58 10.09
N GLY A 359 -21.53 -5.46 10.83
CA GLY A 359 -21.12 -6.83 11.09
C GLY A 359 -20.13 -6.93 12.25
N ILE A 360 -19.95 -8.15 12.76
CA ILE A 360 -18.90 -8.47 13.74
C ILE A 360 -17.79 -9.21 13.02
N MET A 361 -16.62 -8.56 12.97
CA MET A 361 -15.54 -8.94 12.09
C MET A 361 -14.85 -10.26 12.48
N TYR A 362 -14.81 -10.58 13.78
CA TYR A 362 -14.08 -11.75 14.28
C TYR A 362 -14.95 -12.61 15.19
N ASN A 363 -14.82 -13.94 15.07
CA ASN A 363 -15.67 -14.86 15.82
C ASN A 363 -15.35 -14.95 17.31
N PHE A 364 -14.13 -14.58 17.75
CA PHE A 364 -13.85 -14.48 19.20
C PHE A 364 -14.62 -13.35 19.88
N ASP A 365 -15.07 -12.32 19.14
CA ASP A 365 -15.92 -11.25 19.67
C ASP A 365 -17.39 -11.69 19.79
N ARG A 366 -17.74 -12.86 19.24
CA ARG A 366 -19.13 -13.33 19.17
C ARG A 366 -19.62 -14.06 20.42
N GLY A 367 -18.77 -14.33 21.40
CA GLY A 367 -19.12 -15.09 22.61
C GLY A 367 -19.76 -14.27 23.75
N PHE A 368 -19.81 -12.93 23.63
CA PHE A 368 -20.20 -12.07 24.76
C PHE A 368 -21.63 -12.31 25.26
N ILE A 369 -22.61 -12.49 24.36
CA ILE A 369 -24.02 -12.75 24.74
C ILE A 369 -24.16 -14.13 25.40
N GLU A 370 -23.48 -15.17 24.88
CA GLU A 370 -23.48 -16.51 25.50
C GLU A 370 -22.96 -16.45 26.95
N GLN A 371 -21.79 -15.85 27.15
CA GLN A 371 -21.19 -15.73 28.48
C GLN A 371 -22.08 -14.94 29.46
N SER A 372 -22.71 -13.86 28.98
CA SER A 372 -23.60 -13.03 29.79
C SER A 372 -24.90 -13.74 30.19
N LEU A 373 -25.43 -14.61 29.31
CA LEU A 373 -26.57 -15.47 29.61
C LEU A 373 -26.19 -16.54 30.66
N ASP A 374 -25.04 -17.19 30.49
CA ASP A 374 -24.57 -18.23 31.42
C ASP A 374 -24.31 -17.67 32.83
N LEU A 375 -23.92 -16.39 32.93
CA LEU A 375 -23.76 -15.66 34.20
C LEU A 375 -25.08 -15.11 34.78
N GLY A 376 -26.20 -15.27 34.07
CA GLY A 376 -27.52 -14.77 34.50
C GLY A 376 -27.64 -13.24 34.49
N LEU A 377 -26.79 -12.55 33.73
CA LEU A 377 -26.78 -11.07 33.62
C LEU A 377 -27.70 -10.56 32.52
N LEU A 378 -28.06 -11.42 31.56
CA LEU A 378 -29.05 -11.15 30.51
C LEU A 378 -30.25 -12.10 30.65
N PRO A 379 -31.46 -11.65 30.32
CA PRO A 379 -32.63 -12.52 30.24
C PRO A 379 -32.54 -13.47 29.04
N GLU A 380 -33.18 -14.63 29.15
CA GLU A 380 -33.25 -15.67 28.10
C GLU A 380 -33.79 -15.16 26.75
N SER A 381 -34.55 -14.05 26.73
CA SER A 381 -35.00 -13.40 25.49
C SER A 381 -33.85 -13.03 24.56
N TYR A 382 -32.66 -12.73 25.10
CA TYR A 382 -31.48 -12.41 24.29
C TYR A 382 -31.00 -13.58 23.45
N ARG A 383 -31.36 -14.85 23.76
CA ARG A 383 -31.09 -15.98 22.85
C ARG A 383 -31.88 -15.84 21.56
N GLU A 384 -33.15 -15.48 21.65
CA GLU A 384 -34.00 -15.25 20.48
C GLU A 384 -33.55 -14.00 19.71
N ASP A 385 -33.24 -12.91 20.42
CA ASP A 385 -32.76 -11.67 19.80
C ASP A 385 -31.45 -11.88 19.03
N ALA A 386 -30.51 -12.64 19.60
CA ALA A 386 -29.26 -13.01 18.94
C ALA A 386 -29.47 -13.84 17.66
N ALA A 387 -30.41 -14.79 17.71
CA ALA A 387 -30.79 -15.57 16.53
C ALA A 387 -31.43 -14.69 15.45
N ARG A 388 -32.35 -13.80 15.83
CA ARG A 388 -33.03 -12.88 14.90
C ARG A 388 -32.10 -11.82 14.30
N ALA A 389 -31.04 -11.43 15.01
CA ALA A 389 -30.05 -10.49 14.48
C ALA A 389 -29.20 -11.12 13.35
N THR A 390 -28.94 -12.42 13.42
CA THR A 390 -28.03 -13.15 12.52
C THR A 390 -28.73 -13.97 11.43
N VAL A 391 -30.05 -14.16 11.55
CA VAL A 391 -30.85 -14.93 10.60
C VAL A 391 -31.83 -14.03 9.87
N SER A 392 -31.81 -14.08 8.56
CA SER A 392 -32.82 -13.46 7.69
C SER A 392 -33.16 -14.38 6.53
N ALA A 393 -34.28 -14.12 5.86
CA ALA A 393 -34.62 -14.80 4.62
C ALA A 393 -35.32 -13.80 3.70
N THR A 394 -34.91 -13.77 2.45
CA THR A 394 -35.63 -13.04 1.40
C THR A 394 -36.52 -14.00 0.64
N ILE A 395 -37.66 -13.50 0.19
CA ILE A 395 -38.60 -14.24 -0.65
C ILE A 395 -38.54 -13.60 -2.03
N GLU A 396 -38.15 -14.40 -3.01
CA GLU A 396 -38.04 -14.02 -4.41
C GLU A 396 -39.10 -14.78 -5.21
N LEU A 397 -39.69 -14.10 -6.19
CA LEU A 397 -40.63 -14.71 -7.12
C LEU A 397 -39.93 -14.89 -8.46
N GLU A 398 -39.67 -16.14 -8.82
CA GLU A 398 -39.09 -16.49 -10.12
C GLU A 398 -40.17 -17.03 -11.05
N GLU A 399 -40.15 -16.59 -12.31
CA GLU A 399 -41.01 -17.13 -13.36
C GLU A 399 -40.16 -18.03 -14.26
N THR A 400 -40.27 -19.34 -14.06
CA THR A 400 -39.44 -20.34 -14.75
C THR A 400 -40.34 -21.20 -15.61
N GLY A 401 -40.27 -21.03 -16.93
CA GLY A 401 -41.03 -21.87 -17.87
C GLY A 401 -42.55 -21.66 -17.86
N GLY A 402 -43.04 -20.51 -17.38
CA GLY A 402 -44.48 -20.21 -17.27
C GLY A 402 -45.09 -20.55 -15.91
N ASP A 403 -44.34 -21.25 -15.04
CA ASP A 403 -44.71 -21.48 -13.65
C ASP A 403 -44.09 -20.42 -12.74
N ARG A 404 -44.87 -19.95 -11.77
CA ARG A 404 -44.39 -19.05 -10.70
C ARG A 404 -43.83 -19.87 -9.56
N GLN A 405 -42.54 -19.71 -9.28
CA GLN A 405 -41.86 -20.31 -8.14
C GLN A 405 -41.58 -19.25 -7.09
N VAL A 406 -41.92 -19.58 -5.84
CA VAL A 406 -41.53 -18.77 -4.67
C VAL A 406 -40.23 -19.36 -4.14
N VAL A 407 -39.14 -18.63 -4.30
CA VAL A 407 -37.81 -19.01 -3.84
C VAL A 407 -37.55 -18.31 -2.50
N VAL A 408 -37.22 -19.09 -1.48
CA VAL A 408 -36.79 -18.54 -0.19
C VAL A 408 -35.27 -18.62 -0.14
N VAL A 409 -34.62 -17.46 -0.05
CA VAL A 409 -33.17 -17.35 0.03
C VAL A 409 -32.79 -17.04 1.48
N PRO A 410 -32.37 -18.05 2.27
CA PRO A 410 -31.97 -17.83 3.65
C PRO A 410 -30.56 -17.23 3.73
N ARG A 411 -30.35 -16.38 4.72
CA ARG A 411 -29.04 -15.91 5.18
C ARG A 411 -28.93 -16.22 6.67
N ILE A 412 -27.92 -17.00 7.03
CA ILE A 412 -27.57 -17.30 8.42
C ILE A 412 -26.12 -16.88 8.59
N ASP A 413 -25.87 -15.83 9.36
CA ASP A 413 -24.52 -15.40 9.71
C ASP A 413 -24.00 -16.22 10.91
N ASP A 414 -22.70 -16.11 11.17
CA ASP A 414 -22.05 -16.75 12.33
C ASP A 414 -22.77 -16.41 13.66
N SER A 415 -22.85 -17.38 14.57
CA SER A 415 -23.62 -17.23 15.80
C SER A 415 -23.03 -16.19 16.76
N LEU A 416 -23.90 -15.41 17.43
CA LEU A 416 -23.56 -14.59 18.62
C LEU A 416 -23.67 -15.37 19.94
N LEU A 417 -23.98 -16.66 19.86
CA LEU A 417 -24.14 -17.58 20.99
C LEU A 417 -23.04 -18.64 20.97
N GLY A 418 -21.83 -18.25 20.53
CA GLY A 418 -20.66 -19.12 20.41
C GLY A 418 -20.94 -20.38 19.58
N ASN A 419 -20.81 -21.56 20.20
CA ASN A 419 -21.00 -22.84 19.51
C ASN A 419 -22.47 -23.19 19.26
N LYS A 420 -23.42 -22.48 19.89
CA LYS A 420 -24.85 -22.70 19.68
C LYS A 420 -25.33 -21.82 18.54
N GLY A 421 -25.38 -22.38 17.33
CA GLY A 421 -25.85 -21.67 16.14
C GLY A 421 -27.38 -21.62 16.01
N PRO A 422 -27.95 -20.53 15.48
CA PRO A 422 -29.36 -20.54 15.11
C PRO A 422 -29.61 -21.57 14.01
N ARG A 423 -30.81 -22.16 14.05
CA ARG A 423 -31.29 -23.10 13.04
C ARG A 423 -32.52 -22.54 12.37
N LEU A 424 -32.52 -22.50 11.04
CA LEU A 424 -33.68 -22.08 10.27
C LEU A 424 -34.47 -23.31 9.82
N ALA A 425 -35.74 -23.36 10.19
CA ALA A 425 -36.69 -24.39 9.73
C ALA A 425 -37.73 -23.73 8.83
N PHE A 426 -37.99 -24.31 7.66
CA PHE A 426 -39.09 -23.85 6.81
C PHE A 426 -40.41 -24.40 7.36
N GLY A 427 -41.27 -23.52 7.91
CA GLY A 427 -42.52 -23.92 8.55
C GLY A 427 -43.65 -24.32 7.59
N GLY A 428 -43.52 -23.99 6.31
CA GLY A 428 -44.55 -24.14 5.29
C GLY A 428 -44.87 -22.80 4.62
N ILE A 429 -45.71 -22.84 3.58
CA ILE A 429 -46.24 -21.66 2.90
C ILE A 429 -47.77 -21.72 2.84
N SER A 430 -48.42 -20.58 3.04
CA SER A 430 -49.84 -20.40 2.75
C SER A 430 -49.97 -19.33 1.67
N ILE A 431 -50.75 -19.62 0.63
CA ILE A 431 -51.02 -18.70 -0.48
C ILE A 431 -52.48 -18.25 -0.35
N ASP A 432 -52.71 -16.94 -0.36
CA ASP A 432 -54.04 -16.32 -0.30
C ASP A 432 -54.93 -16.80 0.87
N GLY A 433 -54.32 -17.09 2.01
CA GLY A 433 -55.03 -17.59 3.20
C GLY A 433 -55.48 -19.05 3.11
N GLY A 434 -55.01 -19.79 2.10
CA GLY A 434 -55.21 -21.23 1.97
C GLY A 434 -54.51 -22.05 3.05
N PRO A 435 -54.72 -23.38 3.06
CA PRO A 435 -54.07 -24.26 4.03
C PRO A 435 -52.54 -24.18 3.90
N TRP A 436 -51.86 -24.23 5.04
CA TRP A 436 -50.40 -24.27 5.08
C TRP A 436 -49.89 -25.55 4.44
N SER A 437 -48.87 -25.44 3.60
CA SER A 437 -48.10 -26.59 3.17
C SER A 437 -47.43 -27.26 4.38
N PRO A 438 -47.12 -28.56 4.31
CA PRO A 438 -46.23 -29.18 5.28
C PRO A 438 -44.91 -28.40 5.37
N GLY A 439 -44.40 -28.23 6.58
CA GLY A 439 -43.07 -27.69 6.81
C GLY A 439 -41.97 -28.68 6.42
N ALA A 440 -40.75 -28.18 6.28
CA ALA A 440 -39.56 -28.99 6.07
C ALA A 440 -39.27 -29.86 7.31
N GLN A 441 -38.88 -31.11 7.07
CA GLN A 441 -38.44 -32.05 8.12
C GLN A 441 -36.96 -31.87 8.50
N TRP A 442 -36.30 -30.88 7.91
CA TRP A 442 -34.89 -30.57 8.09
C TRP A 442 -34.74 -29.09 8.48
N THR A 443 -33.57 -28.77 9.02
CA THR A 443 -33.21 -27.41 9.44
C THR A 443 -31.87 -27.04 8.84
N LEU A 444 -31.71 -25.76 8.52
CA LEU A 444 -30.46 -25.20 8.02
C LEU A 444 -29.65 -24.60 9.15
N VAL A 445 -28.34 -24.77 9.08
CA VAL A 445 -27.34 -24.04 9.86
C VAL A 445 -26.47 -23.19 8.94
N HIS A 446 -25.70 -22.26 9.52
CA HIS A 446 -24.73 -21.44 8.79
C HIS A 446 -23.86 -22.26 7.81
N GLN A 447 -23.37 -23.43 8.25
CA GLN A 447 -22.53 -24.32 7.45
C GLN A 447 -23.20 -24.88 6.18
N ASP A 448 -24.54 -24.97 6.16
CA ASP A 448 -25.28 -25.45 4.99
C ASP A 448 -25.38 -24.37 3.90
N LEU A 449 -25.19 -23.10 4.27
CA LEU A 449 -25.30 -21.94 3.37
C LEU A 449 -23.93 -21.41 2.94
N ASP A 450 -22.96 -21.45 3.86
CA ASP A 450 -21.60 -20.98 3.63
C ASP A 450 -20.90 -21.79 2.51
N GLU A 451 -20.32 -21.06 1.56
CA GLU A 451 -19.73 -21.66 0.35
C GLU A 451 -18.46 -22.46 0.68
N TRP A 452 -17.66 -21.97 1.64
CA TRP A 452 -16.45 -22.65 2.08
C TRP A 452 -16.78 -23.96 2.81
N TRP A 453 -17.76 -23.95 3.70
CA TRP A 453 -18.23 -25.16 4.38
C TRP A 453 -18.81 -26.16 3.39
N ARG A 454 -19.63 -25.74 2.43
CA ARG A 454 -20.15 -26.65 1.40
C ARG A 454 -19.07 -27.27 0.53
N ALA A 455 -18.03 -26.51 0.16
CA ALA A 455 -16.91 -26.99 -0.65
C ALA A 455 -15.97 -27.93 0.11
N ASN A 456 -15.84 -27.78 1.44
CA ASN A 456 -14.91 -28.56 2.25
C ASN A 456 -15.57 -29.65 3.10
N ALA A 457 -16.88 -29.57 3.37
CA ALA A 457 -17.63 -30.59 4.10
C ALA A 457 -17.87 -31.86 3.26
N SER A 458 -17.75 -31.79 1.93
CA SER A 458 -17.83 -32.95 1.04
C SER A 458 -16.72 -34.00 1.25
N SER A 459 -15.76 -33.77 2.17
CA SER A 459 -14.75 -34.76 2.56
C SER A 459 -15.00 -35.45 3.91
N ARG A 460 -16.13 -35.23 4.59
CA ARG A 460 -16.49 -35.97 5.81
C ARG A 460 -17.97 -36.37 5.78
N ASP A 461 -18.18 -37.60 5.33
CA ASP A 461 -19.34 -38.50 5.40
C ASP A 461 -20.77 -37.95 5.60
N PRO A 462 -21.76 -38.49 4.86
CA PRO A 462 -23.17 -38.18 5.06
C PRO A 462 -23.63 -38.61 6.46
N ARG A 463 -24.48 -37.79 7.09
CA ARG A 463 -25.21 -38.18 8.30
C ARG A 463 -26.05 -39.43 8.01
N PRO A 464 -26.14 -40.40 8.93
CA PRO A 464 -26.84 -41.65 8.69
C PRO A 464 -28.35 -41.41 8.61
N GLU A 465 -29.01 -42.13 7.70
CA GLU A 465 -30.46 -42.31 7.69
C GLU A 465 -30.88 -43.12 8.93
N SER A 466 -31.59 -42.48 9.86
CA SER A 466 -32.76 -43.03 10.61
C SER A 466 -33.27 -42.02 11.64
#